data_AF-A0A0X8L986-F1
#
_entry.id   AF-A0A0X8L986-F1
#
_cell.length_a   1.000
_cell.length_b   1.000
_cell.length_c   1.000
_cell.angle_alpha   90.00
_cell.angle_beta   90.00
_cell.angle_gamma   90.00
#
_symmetry.space_group_name_H-M   'P 1'
#
loop_
_entity.id
_entity.type
_entity.pdbx_description
1 polymer ?
#
loop_
_entity_poly.entity_id
_entity_poly.type
_entity_poly.pdbx_seq_one_letter_code
_entity_poly.pdbx_strand_id
1 'polypeptide(L)' 'MIPPVAMAQNAETAASTPKQIKKFQRKEARKANRARKDAEIGTLKKNGYNPSANQPDYAQNIQNAEKKAAAAKALSTR' A
#
# COMPACT_ATOMS: atom_id res chain seq x y z
N MET A 1 -14.85 51.29 3.78
CA MET A 1 -13.80 50.81 2.86
C MET A 1 -12.96 49.79 3.61
N ILE A 2 -13.07 48.50 3.26
CA ILE A 2 -12.28 47.40 3.84
C ILE A 2 -11.21 47.05 2.78
N PRO A 3 -9.91 47.04 3.09
CA PRO A 3 -8.91 46.66 2.10
C PRO A 3 -9.00 45.15 1.82
N PRO A 4 -8.89 44.69 0.56
CA PRO A 4 -8.78 43.27 0.27
C PRO A 4 -7.39 42.82 0.72
N VAL A 5 -7.33 41.95 1.72
CA VAL A 5 -6.07 41.28 2.07
C VAL A 5 -5.66 40.46 0.85
N ALA A 6 -4.51 40.86 0.31
CA ALA A 6 -3.91 40.34 -0.88
C ALA A 6 -3.87 38.81 -0.86
N MET A 7 -4.39 38.23 -1.94
CA MET A 7 -4.10 36.87 -2.37
C MET A 7 -2.60 36.79 -2.68
N ALA A 8 -1.77 36.56 -1.67
CA ALA A 8 -0.33 36.36 -1.84
C ALA A 8 -0.10 34.98 -2.47
N GLN A 9 -0.13 34.99 -3.79
CA GLN A 9 0.43 33.96 -4.65
C GLN A 9 1.93 33.86 -4.35
N ASN A 10 2.35 32.77 -3.72
CA ASN A 10 3.71 32.24 -3.88
C ASN A 10 3.60 30.84 -4.48
N ALA A 11 3.01 30.78 -5.68
CA ALA A 11 3.47 29.85 -6.69
C ALA A 11 4.74 30.47 -7.31
N GLU A 12 5.73 29.63 -7.67
CA GLU A 12 7.08 30.00 -8.14
C GLU A 12 8.02 30.33 -6.98
N THR A 13 8.78 29.39 -6.40
CA THR A 13 9.61 28.34 -6.99
C THR A 13 9.35 27.04 -6.21
N ALA A 14 9.10 25.92 -6.88
CA ALA A 14 8.85 24.62 -6.24
C ALA A 14 10.12 24.01 -5.59
N ALA A 15 10.89 24.79 -4.83
CA ALA A 15 11.89 24.28 -3.90
C ALA A 15 11.13 23.63 -2.74
N SER A 16 10.87 22.33 -2.86
CA SER A 16 10.33 21.54 -1.76
C SER A 16 11.23 21.76 -0.54
N THR A 17 10.67 22.30 0.54
CA THR A 17 11.38 22.38 1.82
C THR A 17 11.92 20.99 2.18
N PRO A 18 13.06 20.87 2.88
CA PRO A 18 13.64 19.55 3.21
C PRO A 18 12.65 18.64 3.95
N LYS A 19 11.67 19.22 4.67
CA LYS A 19 10.53 18.48 5.24
C LYS A 19 9.57 17.92 4.19
N GLN A 20 9.23 18.66 3.14
CA GLN A 20 8.38 18.20 2.03
C GLN A 20 9.06 17.09 1.22
N ILE A 21 10.36 17.22 0.93
CA ILE A 21 11.15 16.17 0.24
C ILE A 21 11.13 14.87 1.05
N LYS A 22 11.42 14.94 2.36
CA LYS A 22 11.37 13.76 3.25
C LYS A 22 9.98 13.14 3.37
N LYS A 23 8.91 13.94 3.29
CA LYS A 23 7.52 13.42 3.27
C LYS A 23 7.22 12.69 1.97
N PHE A 24 7.65 13.24 0.83
CA PHE A 24 7.48 12.62 -0.48
C PHE A 24 8.21 11.27 -0.55
N GLN A 25 9.48 11.22 -0.17
CA GLN A 25 10.26 9.97 -0.09
C GLN A 25 9.60 8.92 0.81
N ARG A 26 9.11 9.32 1.99
CA ARG A 26 8.36 8.41 2.88
C ARG A 26 7.06 7.91 2.25
N LYS A 27 6.37 8.74 1.46
CA LYS A 27 5.13 8.34 0.78
C LYS A 27 5.41 7.30 -0.30
N GLU A 28 6.48 7.47 -1.07
CA GLU A 28 6.91 6.51 -2.08
C GLU A 28 7.38 5.20 -1.44
N ALA A 29 8.18 5.24 -0.37
CA ALA A 29 8.56 4.05 0.38
C ALA A 29 7.35 3.29 0.96
N ARG A 30 6.35 4.02 1.47
CA ARG A 30 5.09 3.41 1.93
C ARG A 30 4.30 2.78 0.80
N LYS A 31 4.23 3.41 -0.38
CA LYS A 31 3.57 2.81 -1.56
C LYS A 31 4.26 1.53 -1.98
N ALA A 32 5.59 1.52 -2.06
CA ALA A 32 6.34 0.32 -2.38
C ALA A 32 6.08 -0.81 -1.37
N ASN A 33 6.07 -0.49 -0.07
CA ASN A 33 5.75 -1.47 0.97
C ASN A 33 4.30 -1.96 0.92
N ARG A 34 3.33 -1.08 0.59
CA ARG A 34 1.94 -1.48 0.39
C ARG A 34 1.81 -2.40 -0.81
N ALA A 35 2.39 -2.06 -1.96
CA ALA A 35 2.35 -2.89 -3.15
C ALA A 35 2.90 -4.31 -2.89
N ARG A 36 4.01 -4.45 -2.15
CA ARG A 36 4.53 -5.77 -1.74
C ARG A 36 3.54 -6.53 -0.85
N LYS A 37 3.00 -5.87 0.17
CA LYS A 37 2.02 -6.49 1.09
C LYS A 37 0.70 -6.82 0.39
N ASP A 38 0.22 -5.97 -0.51
CA ASP A 38 -1.02 -6.15 -1.24
C ASP A 38 -0.92 -7.30 -2.26
N ALA A 39 0.27 -7.53 -2.83
CA ALA A 39 0.52 -8.71 -3.66
C ALA A 39 0.39 -10.01 -2.85
N GLU A 40 0.97 -10.07 -1.66
CA GLU A 40 0.88 -11.22 -0.75
C GLU A 40 -0.54 -11.41 -0.20
N ILE A 41 -1.20 -10.32 0.22
CA ILE A 41 -2.60 -10.39 0.65
C ILE A 41 -3.50 -10.78 -0.53
N GLY A 42 -3.18 -10.34 -1.76
CA GLY A 42 -3.92 -10.67 -2.97
C GLY A 42 -3.83 -12.15 -3.33
N THR A 43 -2.64 -12.77 -3.23
CA THR A 43 -2.50 -14.22 -3.42
C THR A 43 -3.26 -14.97 -2.34
N LEU A 44 -3.12 -14.59 -1.07
CA LEU A 44 -3.86 -15.20 0.03
C LEU A 44 -5.39 -15.09 -0.18
N LYS A 45 -5.91 -13.92 -0.56
CA LYS A 45 -7.34 -13.69 -0.85
C LYS A 45 -7.85 -14.56 -2.00
N LYS A 46 -7.10 -14.65 -3.11
CA LYS A 46 -7.42 -15.56 -4.23
C LYS A 46 -7.46 -17.02 -3.80
N ASN A 47 -6.71 -17.35 -2.75
CA ASN A 47 -6.64 -18.68 -2.20
C ASN A 47 -7.61 -18.92 -1.03
N GLY A 48 -8.53 -17.98 -0.77
CA GLY A 48 -9.59 -18.12 0.22
C GLY A 48 -9.35 -17.43 1.56
N TYR A 49 -8.23 -16.72 1.73
CA TYR A 49 -7.96 -15.96 2.95
C TYR A 49 -8.82 -14.70 3.03
N ASN A 50 -9.81 -14.71 3.91
CA ASN A 50 -10.58 -13.52 4.25
C ASN A 50 -10.82 -13.47 5.76
N PRO A 51 -10.06 -12.67 6.52
CA PRO A 51 -10.15 -12.64 7.97
C PRO A 51 -11.44 -12.00 8.50
N SER A 52 -12.22 -11.34 7.63
CA SER A 52 -13.47 -10.68 8.00
C SER A 52 -14.71 -11.41 7.50
N ALA A 53 -14.55 -12.44 6.66
CA ALA A 53 -15.70 -13.23 6.21
C ALA A 53 -15.94 -14.41 7.13
N ASN A 54 -17.19 -14.61 7.50
CA ASN A 54 -17.63 -15.76 8.27
C ASN A 54 -17.76 -16.97 7.32
N GLN A 55 -16.62 -17.52 6.92
CA GLN A 55 -16.53 -18.64 5.98
C GLN A 55 -16.54 -19.97 6.74
N PRO A 56 -17.44 -20.92 6.40
CA PRO A 56 -17.47 -22.24 7.06
C PRO A 56 -16.16 -23.01 6.85
N ASP A 57 -15.52 -22.83 5.69
CA ASP A 57 -14.28 -23.52 5.33
C ASP A 57 -13.01 -22.70 5.63
N TYR A 58 -13.07 -21.75 6.57
CA TYR A 58 -11.95 -20.84 6.86
C TYR A 58 -10.64 -21.59 7.15
N ALA A 59 -10.69 -22.66 7.94
CA ALA A 59 -9.50 -23.45 8.27
C ALA A 59 -8.87 -24.12 7.02
N GLN A 60 -9.68 -24.66 6.12
CA GLN A 60 -9.19 -25.28 4.88
C GLN A 60 -8.64 -24.23 3.91
N ASN A 61 -9.27 -23.07 3.85
CA ASN A 61 -8.84 -21.93 3.04
C ASN A 61 -7.49 -21.37 3.51
N ILE A 62 -7.23 -21.33 4.82
CA ILE A 62 -5.92 -20.96 5.38
C ILE A 62 -4.84 -21.91 4.88
N GLN A 63 -5.04 -23.22 5.01
CA GLN A 63 -4.05 -24.22 4.57
C GLN A 63 -3.79 -24.15 3.06
N ASN A 64 -4.84 -23.95 2.27
CA ASN A 64 -4.72 -23.79 0.81
C ASN A 64 -4.00 -22.50 0.45
N ALA A 65 -4.25 -21.41 1.18
CA ALA A 65 -3.58 -20.13 1.00
C ALA A 65 -2.09 -20.21 1.32
N GLU A 66 -1.72 -20.87 2.41
CA GLU A 66 -0.31 -21.11 2.77
C GLU A 66 0.42 -21.95 1.72
N LYS A 67 -0.15 -23.09 1.29
CA LYS A 67 0.45 -23.96 0.26
C LYS A 67 0.69 -23.20 -1.05
N LYS A 68 -0.31 -22.45 -1.52
CA LYS A 68 -0.21 -21.68 -2.77
C LYS A 68 0.71 -20.47 -2.63
N ALA A 69 0.76 -19.81 -1.46
CA ALA A 69 1.71 -18.75 -1.19
C ALA A 69 3.16 -19.28 -1.18
N ALA A 70 3.39 -20.45 -0.57
CA ALA A 70 4.69 -21.13 -0.61
C ALA A 70 5.11 -21.49 -2.04
N ALA A 71 4.18 -22.04 -2.85
CA ALA A 71 4.43 -22.34 -4.26
C ALA A 71 4.73 -21.08 -5.10
N ALA A 72 3.99 -19.98 -4.88
CA ALA A 72 4.23 -18.71 -5.57
C ALA A 72 5.59 -18.10 -5.18
N LYS A 73 5.97 -18.20 -3.90
CA LYS A 73 7.27 -17.73 -3.41
C LYS A 73 8.43 -18.56 -3.98
N ALA A 74 8.26 -19.88 -4.08
CA ALA A 74 9.21 -20.77 -4.74
C ALA A 74 9.35 -20.44 -6.25
N LEU A 75 8.23 -20.17 -6.94
CA LEU A 75 8.24 -19.79 -8.35
C LEU A 75 8.90 -18.42 -8.60
N SER A 76 8.72 -17.47 -7.68
CA SER A 76 9.36 -16.14 -7.76
C SER A 76 10.86 -16.15 -7.46
N THR A 77 11.42 -17.26 -6.98
CA THR A 77 12.84 -17.40 -6.62
C THR A 77 13.65 -18.15 -7.70
N ARG A 78 13.02 -18.54 -8.81
CA ARG A 78 13.65 -19.21 -9.94
C ARG A 78 13.79 -18.28 -11.13
#